data_AF-A0A7R9BBX9-F1
#
_entry.id   AF-A0A7R9BBX9-F1
#
_cell.length_a   1.000
_cell.length_b   1.000
_cell.length_c   1.000
_cell.angle_alpha   90.00
_cell.angle_beta   90.00
_cell.angle_gamma   90.00
#
_symmetry.space_group_name_H-M   'P 1'
#
loop_
_entity.id
_entity.type
_entity.pdbx_description
1 polymer ?
#
loop_
_entity_poly.entity_id
_entity_poly.type
_entity_poly.pdbx_seq_one_letter_code
_entity_poly.pdbx_strand_id
1 'polypeptide(L)' 'PGGVVTASSERSPDSWGQVRPDLPWYTLADISSHSCKENRIWVTFSHGVYDITEFVEQHPGGEKILMAAGGSLEPFWL' A
#
# COMPACT_ATOMS: atom_id res chain seq x y z
N PRO A 1 26.68 6.07 -30.62
CA PRO A 1 26.65 6.08 -29.14
C PRO A 1 25.58 7.06 -28.64
N GLY A 2 24.43 6.52 -28.24
CA GLY A 2 23.29 7.34 -27.82
C GLY A 2 22.10 6.46 -27.50
N GLY A 3 22.17 5.73 -26.39
CA GLY A 3 21.02 5.02 -25.83
C GLY A 3 20.20 6.00 -25.02
N VAL A 4 18.95 6.19 -25.42
CA VAL A 4 17.96 6.99 -24.70
C VAL A 4 17.66 6.31 -23.36
N VAL A 5 17.81 7.06 -22.27
CA VAL A 5 17.28 6.72 -20.94
C VAL A 5 15.76 6.66 -21.04
N THR A 6 15.17 5.48 -20.96
CA THR A 6 13.72 5.35 -20.78
C THR A 6 13.43 5.42 -19.28
N ALA A 7 12.85 6.53 -18.85
CA ALA A 7 12.24 6.65 -17.54
C ALA A 7 11.31 5.46 -17.30
N SER A 8 11.53 4.72 -16.22
CA SER A 8 10.72 3.58 -15.82
C SER A 8 9.29 4.02 -15.56
N SER A 9 8.42 3.84 -16.56
CA SER A 9 6.97 3.74 -16.53
C SER A 9 6.29 4.21 -15.23
N GLU A 10 5.99 5.51 -15.14
CA GLU A 10 5.09 6.01 -14.10
C GLU A 10 3.71 5.37 -14.29
N ARG A 11 3.26 4.60 -13.30
CA ARG A 11 1.97 3.90 -13.30
C ARG A 11 0.84 4.94 -13.36
N SER A 12 -0.11 4.76 -14.28
CA SER A 12 -1.31 5.61 -14.34
C SER A 12 -2.05 5.60 -12.99
N PRO A 13 -2.63 6.74 -12.56
CA PRO A 13 -3.39 6.84 -11.31
C PRO A 13 -4.55 5.82 -11.20
N ASP A 14 -5.08 5.38 -12.35
CA ASP A 14 -6.15 4.38 -12.41
C ASP A 14 -5.67 2.94 -12.12
N SER A 15 -4.38 2.74 -11.88
CA SER A 15 -3.78 1.40 -11.71
C SER A 15 -3.69 0.92 -10.25
N TRP A 16 -4.01 1.78 -9.28
CA TRP A 16 -4.00 1.41 -7.85
C TRP A 16 -5.15 0.45 -7.54
N GLY A 17 -4.90 -0.52 -6.67
CA GLY A 17 -5.92 -1.49 -6.24
C GLY A 17 -6.27 -2.56 -7.28
N GLN A 18 -5.71 -2.50 -8.49
CA GLN A 18 -5.89 -3.54 -9.52
C GLN A 18 -5.08 -4.80 -9.19
N VAL A 19 -5.63 -5.97 -9.58
CA VAL A 19 -4.92 -7.25 -9.45
C VAL A 19 -3.66 -7.22 -10.32
N ARG A 20 -2.52 -7.56 -9.70
CA ARG A 20 -1.23 -7.66 -10.37
C ARG A 20 -0.74 -9.10 -10.35
N PRO A 21 -0.77 -9.82 -11.49
CA PRO A 21 -0.33 -11.22 -11.53
C PRO A 21 1.18 -11.38 -11.29
N ASP A 22 1.95 -10.30 -11.37
CA ASP A 22 3.38 -10.24 -11.14
C ASP A 22 3.77 -10.00 -9.66
N LEU A 23 2.80 -9.83 -8.76
CA LEU A 23 3.02 -9.60 -7.33
C LEU A 23 2.64 -10.81 -6.47
N PRO A 24 3.20 -10.93 -5.25
CA PRO A 24 2.82 -11.98 -4.31
C PRO A 24 1.37 -11.83 -3.82
N TRP A 25 0.79 -12.96 -3.42
CA TRP A 25 -0.50 -13.03 -2.76
C TRP A 25 -0.32 -13.11 -1.24
N TYR A 26 -1.22 -12.45 -0.51
CA TYR A 26 -1.26 -12.47 0.95
C TYR A 26 -2.64 -12.87 1.43
N THR A 27 -2.68 -13.62 2.52
CA THR A 27 -3.92 -13.90 3.24
C THR A 27 -4.28 -12.75 4.17
N LEU A 28 -5.54 -12.72 4.63
CA LEU A 28 -5.95 -11.77 5.66
C LEU A 28 -5.17 -11.96 6.96
N ALA A 29 -4.76 -13.19 7.29
CA ALA A 29 -3.93 -13.47 8.45
C ALA A 29 -2.54 -12.82 8.30
N ASP A 30 -1.91 -12.95 7.13
CA ASP A 30 -0.64 -12.28 6.83
C ASP A 30 -0.78 -10.77 7.00
N ILE A 31 -1.81 -10.16 6.39
CA ILE A 31 -2.06 -8.72 6.47
C ILE A 31 -2.28 -8.27 7.92
N SER A 32 -3.13 -8.97 8.68
CA SER A 32 -3.45 -8.60 10.07
C SER A 32 -2.25 -8.66 11.02
N SER A 33 -1.24 -9.47 10.68
CA SER A 33 0.00 -9.57 11.44
C SER A 33 0.97 -8.40 11.22
N HIS A 34 0.67 -7.47 10.32
CA HIS A 34 1.45 -6.26 10.01
C HIS A 34 0.66 -5.01 10.42
N SER A 35 0.57 -4.77 11.72
CA SER A 35 -0.31 -3.76 12.33
C SER A 35 0.39 -2.72 13.22
N CYS A 36 1.72 -2.78 13.35
CA CYS A 36 2.54 -1.84 14.12
C CYS A 36 3.94 -1.65 13.50
N LYS A 37 4.75 -0.73 14.04
CA LYS A 37 6.04 -0.36 13.43
C LYS A 37 7.03 -1.53 13.46
N GLU A 38 6.97 -2.34 14.51
CA GLU A 38 7.84 -3.50 14.73
C GLU A 38 7.64 -4.61 13.69
N ASN A 39 6.40 -4.81 13.25
CA ASN A 39 6.03 -5.82 12.26
C ASN A 39 5.63 -5.22 10.91
N ARG A 40 5.96 -3.95 10.66
CA ARG A 40 5.49 -3.14 9.52
C ARG A 40 3.98 -2.88 9.57
N ILE A 41 3.57 -1.77 8.98
CA ILE A 41 2.18 -1.33 8.98
C ILE A 41 1.65 -1.52 7.56
N TRP A 42 0.86 -2.56 7.37
CA TRP A 42 0.20 -2.83 6.10
C TRP A 42 -1.24 -2.38 6.13
N VAL A 43 -1.73 -1.97 4.96
CA VAL A 43 -3.13 -1.61 4.72
C VAL A 43 -3.56 -2.19 3.38
N THR A 44 -4.86 -2.40 3.21
CA THR A 44 -5.44 -2.79 1.92
C THR A 44 -6.32 -1.70 1.34
N PHE A 45 -6.31 -1.63 0.00
CA PHE A 45 -7.27 -0.86 -0.77
C PHE A 45 -7.57 -1.61 -2.07
N SER A 46 -8.85 -1.95 -2.27
CA SER A 46 -9.30 -2.87 -3.31
C SER A 46 -8.46 -4.17 -3.24
N HIS A 47 -7.76 -4.57 -4.32
CA HIS A 47 -6.94 -5.79 -4.34
C HIS A 47 -5.46 -5.55 -4.00
N GLY A 48 -5.07 -4.33 -3.61
CA GLY A 48 -3.70 -3.99 -3.28
C GLY A 48 -3.40 -4.13 -1.79
N VAL A 49 -2.20 -4.61 -1.47
CA VAL A 49 -1.58 -4.57 -0.13
C VAL A 49 -0.45 -3.57 -0.18
N TYR A 50 -0.45 -2.60 0.75
CA TYR A 50 0.49 -1.50 0.78
C TYR A 50 1.17 -1.44 2.13
N ASP A 51 2.50 -1.44 2.12
CA ASP A 51 3.30 -1.13 3.31
C ASP A 51 3.43 0.39 3.42
N ILE A 52 2.80 0.95 4.45
CA ILE A 52 2.76 2.39 4.70
C ILE A 52 3.64 2.80 5.86
N THR A 53 4.50 1.92 6.37
CA THR A 53 5.25 2.15 7.63
C THR A 53 5.99 3.49 7.64
N GLU A 54 6.67 3.84 6.54
CA GLU A 54 7.44 5.10 6.42
C GLU A 54 6.56 6.30 6.06
N PHE A 55 5.34 6.07 5.60
CA PHE A 55 4.39 7.10 5.21
C PHE A 55 3.56 7.61 6.39
N VAL A 56 3.42 6.83 7.46
CA VAL A 56 2.60 7.21 8.64
C VAL A 56 2.93 8.62 9.15
N GLU A 57 4.22 8.94 9.29
CA GLU A 57 4.67 10.24 9.83
C GLU A 57 4.43 11.42 8.86
N GLN A 58 4.26 11.13 7.57
CA GLN A 58 4.03 12.12 6.51
C GLN A 58 2.54 12.28 6.17
N HIS A 59 1.69 11.41 6.70
CA HIS A 59 0.28 11.39 6.38
C HIS A 59 -0.39 12.68 6.87
N PRO A 60 -1.06 13.47 6.00
CA PRO A 60 -1.69 14.74 6.40
C PRO A 60 -2.77 14.60 7.48
N GLY A 61 -3.41 13.43 7.57
CA GLY A 61 -4.37 13.11 8.63
C GLY A 61 -3.75 12.62 9.94
N GLY A 62 -2.42 12.60 10.04
CA GLY A 62 -1.65 12.09 11.17
C GLY A 62 -1.93 10.61 11.44
N GLU A 63 -1.93 10.23 12.72
CA GLU A 63 -2.11 8.84 13.20
C GLU A 63 -3.47 8.22 12.83
N LYS A 64 -4.43 8.98 12.31
CA LYS A 64 -5.73 8.45 11.85
C LYS A 64 -5.59 7.35 10.81
N ILE A 65 -4.51 7.35 10.01
CA ILE A 65 -4.23 6.27 9.05
C ILE A 65 -4.03 4.91 9.74
N LEU A 66 -3.60 4.90 11.01
CA LEU A 66 -3.39 3.68 11.79
C LEU A 66 -4.70 2.97 12.16
N MET A 67 -5.85 3.61 12.01
CA MET A 67 -7.15 2.94 12.17
C MET A 67 -7.35 1.79 11.19
N ALA A 68 -6.62 1.79 10.07
CA ALA A 68 -6.62 0.73 9.08
C ALA A 68 -5.41 -0.22 9.19
N ALA A 69 -4.55 -0.09 10.21
CA ALA A 69 -3.35 -0.92 10.34
C ALA A 69 -3.73 -2.41 10.42
N GLY A 70 -3.16 -3.22 9.52
CA GLY A 70 -3.50 -4.63 9.35
C GLY A 70 -4.87 -4.88 8.73
N GLY A 71 -5.49 -3.88 8.09
CA GLY A 71 -6.86 -3.94 7.56
C GLY A 71 -7.13 -3.04 6.34
N SER A 72 -8.42 -2.90 5.98
CA SER A 72 -8.86 -2.14 4.80
C SER A 72 -9.05 -0.65 5.10
N LEU A 73 -8.66 0.18 4.13
CA LEU A 73 -8.90 1.63 4.11
C LEU A 73 -10.34 1.98 3.69
N GLU A 74 -11.04 1.07 3.01
CA GLU A 74 -12.36 1.33 2.42
C GLU A 74 -13.41 1.87 3.42
N PRO A 75 -13.49 1.39 4.69
CA PRO A 75 -14.45 1.94 5.66
C PRO A 75 -14.19 3.41 6.04
N PHE A 76 -13.01 3.95 5.76
CA PHE A 76 -12.60 5.31 6.14
C PHE A 76 -12.55 6.29 4.95
N TRP A 77 -12.68 5.77 3.73
CA TRP A 77 -12.63 6.55 2.49
C TRP A 77 -13.98 6.63 1.75
N LEU A 78 -15.01 5.95 2.26
CA LEU A 78 -16.39 6.02 1.81
C LEU A 78 -17.22 7.01 2.63
#